data_AF-A0A0X8GPK6-F1
#
_entry.id   AF-A0A0X8GPK6-F1
#
_cell.length_a   1.000
_cell.length_b   1.000
_cell.length_c   1.000
_cell.angle_alpha   90.00
_cell.angle_beta   90.00
_cell.angle_gamma   90.00
#
_symmetry.space_group_name_H-M   'P 1'
#
loop_
_entity.id
_entity.type
_entity.pdbx_description
1 polymer ?
#
loop_
_entity_poly.entity_id
_entity_poly.type
_entity_poly.pdbx_seq_one_letter_code
_entity_poly.pdbx_strand_id
1 'polypeptide(L)'
;MSVQDLRNAVAAGTYTHEQAAAYDPEYQTRGITAAPSSSAFSAPAPPPAPVYTGPITRAVQDNELTSKNLATLSARGSPLVTQARTNAMETAAERGLGNSGMAAQSGEQGALSVMLPVAQADANTYSSTAAANQGYQNQFGLQGNQFEFQKHQGALDRDQATGLLQKNIENQRFLQDNQQQFARGESQLDRNQATGLLQKNIDASAAQLEKQQLFSGGQADKDRAARANEFTQTLTKQNDQFFAQNNLNRDQLSWTMQNASAVLNNASFSNYAAMMTQILEGTGPDKANSVKMINKLYFGNEDGTGEFKLKLAPNSLTPVAGG
;
A
#
# COMPACT_ATOMS: atom_id res chain seq x y z
N MET A 1 8.07 -26.57 2.28
CA MET A 1 9.15 -25.58 2.48
C MET A 1 8.55 -24.43 3.25
N SER A 2 9.11 -24.08 4.42
CA SER A 2 8.55 -22.98 5.21
C SER A 2 8.84 -21.63 4.52
N VAL A 3 8.03 -20.61 4.81
CA VAL A 3 8.27 -19.23 4.30
C VAL A 3 9.67 -18.74 4.69
N GLN A 4 10.19 -19.19 5.84
CA GLN A 4 11.53 -18.86 6.29
C GLN A 4 12.61 -19.51 5.43
N ASP A 5 12.40 -20.75 4.99
CA ASP A 5 13.32 -21.46 4.08
C ASP A 5 13.37 -20.80 2.70
N LEU A 6 12.22 -20.33 2.20
CA LEU A 6 12.11 -19.57 0.94
C LEU A 6 12.88 -18.23 1.02
N ARG A 7 12.72 -17.48 2.12
CA ARG A 7 13.44 -16.21 2.34
C ARG A 7 14.95 -16.42 2.39
N ASN A 8 15.40 -17.45 3.09
CA ASN A 8 16.82 -17.77 3.17
C ASN A 8 17.39 -18.20 1.81
N ALA A 9 16.63 -18.94 1.01
CA ALA A 9 17.05 -19.37 -0.32
C ALA A 9 17.11 -18.23 -1.36
N VAL A 10 16.24 -17.22 -1.22
CA VAL A 10 16.28 -15.98 -2.04
C VAL A 10 17.45 -15.08 -1.62
N ALA A 11 17.69 -14.91 -0.31
CA ALA A 11 18.84 -14.16 0.20
C ALA A 11 20.18 -14.81 -0.19
N ALA A 12 20.21 -16.12 -0.32
CA ALA A 12 21.36 -16.88 -0.81
C ALA A 12 21.52 -16.88 -2.35
N GLY A 13 20.62 -16.22 -3.10
CA GLY A 13 20.70 -16.12 -4.57
C GLY A 13 20.33 -17.40 -5.33
N THR A 14 19.87 -18.44 -4.62
CA THR A 14 19.49 -19.75 -5.19
C THR A 14 18.15 -19.74 -5.92
N TYR A 15 17.28 -18.75 -5.66
CA TYR A 15 15.99 -18.57 -6.35
C TYR A 15 15.82 -17.12 -6.78
N THR A 16 15.31 -16.89 -8.00
CA THR A 16 14.95 -15.55 -8.46
C THR A 16 13.69 -15.05 -7.73
N HIS A 17 13.55 -13.73 -7.57
CA HIS A 17 12.35 -13.13 -6.96
C HIS A 17 11.05 -13.56 -7.68
N GLU A 18 11.13 -13.83 -8.99
CA GLU A 18 10.02 -14.37 -9.79
C GLU A 18 9.60 -15.78 -9.36
N GLN A 19 10.54 -16.64 -8.99
CA GLN A 19 10.24 -18.02 -8.57
C GLN A 19 9.71 -18.08 -7.14
N ALA A 20 10.09 -17.15 -6.27
CA ALA A 20 9.57 -17.05 -4.90
C ALA A 20 8.15 -16.48 -4.84
N ALA A 21 7.78 -15.60 -5.79
CA ALA A 21 6.44 -15.01 -5.88
C ALA A 21 5.32 -16.03 -6.21
N ALA A 22 5.67 -17.20 -6.74
CA ALA A 22 4.71 -18.28 -7.02
C ALA A 22 4.30 -19.08 -5.76
N TYR A 23 5.02 -18.95 -4.64
CA TYR A 23 4.83 -19.77 -3.44
C TYR A 23 4.39 -19.00 -2.18
N ASP A 24 4.39 -17.67 -2.20
CA ASP A 24 3.94 -16.83 -1.08
C ASP A 24 3.16 -15.59 -1.57
N PRO A 25 1.82 -15.56 -1.43
CA PRO A 25 1.01 -14.41 -1.84
C PRO A 25 1.22 -13.15 -0.98
N GLU A 26 1.86 -13.24 0.21
CA GLU A 26 2.18 -12.06 1.02
C GLU A 26 3.41 -11.30 0.50
N TYR A 27 4.18 -11.87 -0.43
CA TYR A 27 5.33 -11.16 -1.04
C TYR A 27 4.91 -10.04 -2.00
N GLN A 28 3.65 -10.05 -2.49
CA GLN A 28 3.13 -8.96 -3.32
C GLN A 28 2.63 -7.74 -2.52
N THR A 29 2.30 -7.89 -1.24
CA THR A 29 1.67 -6.83 -0.44
C THR A 29 2.68 -5.90 0.25
N ARG A 30 3.94 -6.32 0.40
CA ARG A 30 5.04 -5.35 0.61
C ARG A 30 5.43 -4.83 -0.76
N GLY A 31 4.89 -3.66 -1.12
CA GLY A 31 5.04 -2.97 -2.41
C GLY A 31 6.47 -2.61 -2.82
N ILE A 32 7.36 -3.60 -2.86
CA ILE A 32 8.54 -3.59 -3.72
C ILE A 32 8.04 -4.01 -5.09
N THR A 33 7.25 -3.14 -5.71
CA THR A 33 6.99 -3.24 -7.15
C THR A 33 8.35 -3.36 -7.81
N ALA A 34 8.55 -4.44 -8.56
CA ALA A 34 9.77 -4.71 -9.30
C ALA A 34 10.29 -3.42 -9.93
N ALA A 35 11.60 -3.18 -9.81
CA ALA A 35 12.27 -2.05 -10.43
C ALA A 35 11.73 -1.90 -11.86
N PRO A 36 11.30 -0.69 -12.28
CA PRO A 36 10.66 -0.51 -13.57
C PRO A 36 11.59 -1.11 -14.62
N SER A 37 11.13 -2.18 -15.25
CA SER A 37 11.86 -2.87 -16.30
C SER A 37 12.18 -1.81 -17.36
N SER A 38 13.45 -1.45 -17.49
CA SER A 38 13.91 -0.59 -18.56
C SER A 38 13.58 -1.33 -19.85
N SER A 39 12.48 -0.95 -20.50
CA SER A 39 12.16 -1.38 -21.84
C SER A 39 13.36 -1.02 -22.70
N ALA A 40 14.15 -2.04 -23.06
CA ALA A 40 15.39 -1.87 -23.79
C ALA A 40 15.03 -1.25 -25.15
N PHE A 41 15.37 0.02 -25.33
CA PHE A 41 15.24 0.64 -26.64
C PHE A 41 16.27 -0.01 -27.57
N SER A 42 15.77 -0.60 -28.65
CA SER A 42 16.62 -0.97 -29.78
C SER A 42 17.28 0.30 -30.29
N ALA A 43 18.61 0.27 -30.41
CA ALA A 43 19.34 1.36 -31.06
C ALA A 43 18.72 1.62 -32.46
N PRO A 44 18.68 2.88 -32.92
CA PRO A 44 18.33 3.18 -34.29
C PRO A 44 19.20 2.34 -35.24
N ALA A 45 18.58 1.80 -36.29
CA ALA A 45 19.34 1.05 -37.29
C ALA A 45 20.36 2.00 -37.94
N PRO A 46 21.62 1.58 -38.11
CA PRO A 46 22.64 2.42 -38.70
C PRO A 46 22.22 2.87 -40.11
N PRO A 47 22.60 4.08 -40.54
CA PRO A 47 22.27 4.55 -41.87
C PRO A 47 22.85 3.60 -42.93
N PRO A 48 22.15 3.37 -44.05
CA PRO A 48 22.63 2.51 -45.12
C PRO A 48 23.98 3.00 -45.66
N ALA A 49 24.83 2.06 -46.06
CA ALA A 49 26.17 2.35 -46.55
C ALA A 49 26.13 3.26 -47.81
N PRO A 50 27.09 4.19 -47.96
CA PRO A 50 27.17 5.06 -49.13
C PRO A 50 27.47 4.23 -50.39
N VAL A 51 26.85 4.62 -51.50
CA VAL A 51 27.10 4.03 -52.83
C VAL A 51 28.01 4.97 -53.60
N TYR A 52 29.14 4.45 -54.10
CA TYR A 52 30.13 5.24 -54.83
C TYR A 52 30.12 4.89 -56.32
N THR A 53 30.29 5.92 -57.15
CA THR A 53 30.44 5.77 -58.59
C THR A 53 31.92 5.55 -58.91
N GLY A 54 32.25 4.45 -59.58
CA GLY A 54 33.61 4.18 -60.04
C GLY A 54 34.03 5.08 -61.21
N PRO A 55 35.34 5.10 -61.56
CA PRO A 55 35.83 5.84 -62.72
C PRO A 55 35.23 5.30 -64.02
N ILE A 56 34.79 6.22 -64.88
CA ILE A 56 34.36 5.92 -66.24
C ILE A 56 35.59 5.75 -67.12
N THR A 57 35.75 4.54 -67.66
CA THR A 57 36.73 4.20 -68.68
C THR A 57 36.05 4.15 -70.05
N ARG A 58 36.74 4.61 -71.10
CA ARG A 58 36.26 4.47 -72.48
C ARG A 58 37.30 3.79 -73.36
N ALA A 59 36.82 3.09 -74.38
CA ALA A 59 37.66 2.60 -75.47
C ALA A 59 37.91 3.71 -76.50
N VAL A 60 39.06 3.63 -77.19
CA VAL A 60 39.36 4.48 -78.35
C VAL A 60 38.36 4.20 -79.46
N GLN A 61 37.79 5.24 -80.05
CA GLN A 61 36.80 5.20 -81.11
C GLN A 61 37.46 5.37 -82.48
N ASP A 62 36.81 4.88 -83.53
CA ASP A 62 37.36 4.88 -84.90
C ASP A 62 37.72 6.30 -85.41
N ASN A 63 36.96 7.33 -85.03
CA ASN A 63 37.23 8.73 -85.40
C ASN A 63 38.46 9.36 -84.71
N GLU A 64 39.02 8.68 -83.70
CA GLU A 64 40.25 9.09 -83.02
C GLU A 64 41.49 8.45 -83.67
N LEU A 65 41.30 7.56 -84.64
CA LEU A 65 42.39 6.88 -85.35
C LEU A 65 42.67 7.59 -86.68
N THR A 66 43.89 8.12 -86.83
CA THR A 66 44.34 8.75 -88.09
C THR A 66 44.17 7.80 -89.28
N SER A 67 44.37 6.49 -89.10
CA SER A 67 44.20 5.48 -90.16
C SER A 67 42.77 5.40 -90.68
N LYS A 68 41.77 5.52 -89.80
CA LYS A 68 40.34 5.47 -90.14
C LYS A 68 39.87 6.78 -90.76
N ASN A 69 40.33 7.91 -90.23
CA ASN A 69 40.05 9.23 -90.81
C ASN A 69 40.66 9.37 -92.21
N LEU A 70 41.90 8.91 -92.40
CA LEU A 70 42.55 8.88 -93.71
C LEU A 70 41.84 7.94 -94.68
N ALA A 71 41.42 6.75 -94.24
CA ALA A 71 40.62 5.82 -95.06
C ALA A 71 39.29 6.45 -95.51
N THR A 72 38.68 7.28 -94.66
CA THR A 72 37.44 8.00 -94.99
C THR A 72 37.68 9.14 -95.98
N LEU A 73 38.77 9.91 -95.80
CA LEU A 73 39.15 11.02 -96.69
C LEU A 73 39.66 10.54 -98.06
N SER A 74 40.33 9.39 -98.09
CA SER A 74 40.89 8.76 -99.31
C SER A 74 39.96 7.75 -99.98
N ALA A 75 38.76 7.51 -99.41
CA ALA A 75 37.78 6.59 -99.97
C ALA A 75 37.52 6.90 -101.45
N ARG A 76 37.48 5.86 -102.29
CA ARG A 76 37.30 5.97 -103.75
C ARG A 76 35.95 6.65 -104.04
N GLY A 77 35.96 7.92 -104.41
CA GLY A 77 34.75 8.76 -104.54
C GLY A 77 34.70 9.98 -103.61
N SER A 78 35.68 10.17 -102.72
CA SER A 78 35.84 11.40 -101.96
C SER A 78 35.95 12.60 -102.92
N PRO A 79 35.21 13.70 -102.68
CA PRO A 79 35.28 14.89 -103.54
C PRO A 79 36.70 15.41 -103.73
N LEU A 80 37.53 15.31 -102.69
CA LEU A 80 38.93 15.75 -102.72
C LEU A 80 39.81 14.87 -103.63
N VAL A 81 39.69 13.54 -103.56
CA VAL A 81 40.42 12.62 -104.45
C VAL A 81 39.96 12.80 -105.90
N THR A 82 38.65 12.99 -106.09
CA THR A 82 38.05 13.20 -107.42
C THR A 82 38.53 14.52 -108.03
N GLN A 83 38.51 15.61 -107.27
CA GLN A 83 39.00 16.91 -107.70
C GLN A 83 40.51 16.90 -107.99
N ALA A 84 41.31 16.29 -107.12
CA ALA A 84 42.75 16.18 -107.32
C ALA A 84 43.10 15.35 -108.57
N ARG A 85 42.35 14.27 -108.84
CA ARG A 85 42.49 13.47 -110.07
C ARG A 85 42.10 14.28 -111.31
N THR A 86 40.99 15.01 -111.28
CA THR A 86 40.54 15.87 -112.39
C THR A 86 41.57 16.96 -112.69
N ASN A 87 42.01 17.73 -111.69
CA ASN A 87 43.01 18.79 -111.87
C ASN A 87 44.33 18.25 -112.45
N ALA A 88 44.77 17.07 -112.00
CA ALA A 88 45.98 16.45 -112.51
C ALA A 88 45.83 15.95 -113.96
N MET A 89 44.66 15.42 -114.32
CA MET A 89 44.34 15.03 -115.70
C MET A 89 44.25 16.25 -116.63
N GLU A 90 43.62 17.34 -116.19
CA GLU A 90 43.54 18.61 -116.93
C GLU A 90 44.94 19.20 -117.16
N THR A 91 45.75 19.27 -116.11
CA THR A 91 47.15 19.76 -116.22
C THR A 91 48.00 18.88 -117.15
N ALA A 92 47.78 17.56 -117.17
CA ALA A 92 48.48 16.66 -118.07
C ALA A 92 48.02 16.78 -119.52
N ALA A 93 46.72 16.98 -119.74
CA ALA A 93 46.13 17.24 -121.05
C ALA A 93 46.64 18.56 -121.65
N GLU A 94 46.71 19.63 -120.84
CA GLU A 94 47.28 20.93 -121.24
C GLU A 94 48.76 20.82 -121.66
N ARG A 95 49.51 19.88 -121.06
CA ARG A 95 50.92 19.65 -121.38
C ARG A 95 51.16 18.67 -122.53
N GLY A 96 50.08 18.18 -123.18
CA GLY A 96 50.18 17.20 -124.27
C GLY A 96 50.75 15.84 -123.82
N LEU A 97 50.79 15.60 -122.51
CA LEU A 97 51.26 14.34 -121.93
C LEU A 97 50.12 13.34 -122.03
N GLY A 98 50.04 12.61 -123.15
CA GLY A 98 49.03 11.58 -123.43
C GLY A 98 49.03 10.37 -122.48
N ASN A 99 49.69 10.47 -121.33
CA ASN A 99 49.85 9.39 -120.35
C ASN A 99 49.03 9.70 -119.08
N SER A 100 47.71 9.58 -119.20
CA SER A 100 46.71 9.96 -118.17
C SER A 100 46.80 9.13 -116.88
N GLY A 101 47.37 7.93 -116.93
CA GLY A 101 47.49 7.04 -115.78
C GLY A 101 48.50 7.54 -114.73
N MET A 102 49.63 8.09 -115.18
CA MET A 102 50.66 8.63 -114.28
C MET A 102 50.26 9.99 -113.71
N ALA A 103 49.53 10.81 -114.47
CA ALA A 103 48.97 12.07 -114.00
C ALA A 103 47.92 11.84 -112.89
N ALA A 104 47.05 10.85 -113.04
CA ALA A 104 46.07 10.47 -112.02
C ALA A 104 46.74 9.99 -110.71
N GLN A 105 47.79 9.18 -110.81
CA GLN A 105 48.57 8.72 -109.65
C GLN A 105 49.27 9.87 -108.91
N SER A 106 49.85 10.82 -109.64
CA SER A 106 50.46 12.02 -109.04
C SER A 106 49.42 12.91 -108.35
N GLY A 107 48.22 13.04 -108.93
CA GLY A 107 47.09 13.73 -108.30
C GLY A 107 46.61 13.05 -107.02
N GLU A 108 46.57 11.71 -106.99
CA GLU A 108 46.22 10.93 -105.80
C GLU A 108 47.28 11.03 -104.70
N GLN A 109 48.58 11.00 -105.04
CA GLN A 109 49.65 11.24 -104.08
C GLN A 109 49.61 12.67 -103.51
N GLY A 110 49.34 13.67 -104.34
CA GLY A 110 49.12 15.05 -103.91
C GLY A 110 47.90 15.20 -103.01
N ALA A 111 46.82 14.46 -103.28
CA ALA A 111 45.66 14.43 -102.40
C ALA A 111 45.98 13.80 -101.05
N LEU A 112 46.69 12.66 -101.04
CA LEU A 112 47.09 11.97 -99.81
C LEU A 112 48.03 12.82 -98.93
N SER A 113 48.94 13.57 -99.52
CA SER A 113 49.84 14.46 -98.77
C SER A 113 49.11 15.62 -98.10
N VAL A 114 48.00 16.08 -98.67
CA VAL A 114 47.11 17.10 -98.08
C VAL A 114 46.11 16.48 -97.08
N MET A 115 45.68 15.23 -97.30
CA MET A 115 44.72 14.54 -96.42
C MET A 115 45.34 14.07 -95.11
N LEU A 116 46.61 13.65 -95.09
CA LEU A 116 47.27 13.18 -93.89
C LEU A 116 47.28 14.20 -92.73
N PRO A 117 47.67 15.48 -92.94
CA PRO A 117 47.65 16.47 -91.86
C PRO A 117 46.22 16.76 -91.37
N VAL A 118 45.20 16.69 -92.25
CA VAL A 118 43.79 16.86 -91.87
C VAL A 118 43.32 15.67 -91.02
N ALA A 119 43.57 14.44 -91.47
CA ALA A 119 43.24 13.23 -90.72
C ALA A 119 43.88 13.21 -89.33
N GLN A 120 45.12 13.68 -89.23
CA GLN A 120 45.85 13.80 -87.97
C GLN A 120 45.25 14.89 -87.07
N ALA A 121 44.88 16.04 -87.63
CA ALA A 121 44.24 17.12 -86.89
C ALA A 121 42.86 16.68 -86.34
N ASP A 122 42.06 15.98 -87.14
CA ASP A 122 40.75 15.46 -86.73
C ASP A 122 40.89 14.40 -85.64
N ALA A 123 41.79 13.42 -85.84
CA ALA A 123 42.06 12.37 -84.86
C ALA A 123 42.51 12.96 -83.50
N ASN A 124 43.42 13.94 -83.53
CA ASN A 124 43.87 14.66 -82.34
C ASN A 124 42.72 15.44 -81.68
N THR A 125 41.83 16.07 -82.46
CA THR A 125 40.70 16.84 -81.94
C THR A 125 39.66 15.94 -81.27
N TYR A 126 39.29 14.81 -81.88
CA TYR A 126 38.39 13.85 -81.26
C TYR A 126 39.02 13.20 -80.01
N SER A 127 40.30 12.80 -80.09
CA SER A 127 41.03 12.21 -78.96
C SER A 127 41.11 13.15 -77.76
N SER A 128 41.44 14.43 -78.00
CA SER A 128 41.54 15.43 -76.94
C SER A 128 40.17 15.76 -76.34
N THR A 129 39.15 15.95 -77.17
CA THR A 129 37.78 16.24 -76.71
C THR A 129 37.21 15.08 -75.89
N ALA A 130 37.38 13.84 -76.34
CA ALA A 130 36.85 12.69 -75.65
C ALA A 130 37.64 12.38 -74.36
N ALA A 131 38.95 12.64 -74.31
CA ALA A 131 39.72 12.62 -73.06
C ALA A 131 39.25 13.70 -72.07
N ALA A 132 38.98 14.92 -72.55
CA ALA A 132 38.45 16.01 -71.72
C ALA A 132 37.07 15.68 -71.15
N ASN A 133 36.14 15.17 -71.98
CA ASN A 133 34.81 14.75 -71.55
C ASN A 133 34.87 13.65 -70.50
N GLN A 134 35.71 12.64 -70.71
CA GLN A 134 35.94 11.58 -69.73
C GLN A 134 36.51 12.14 -68.42
N GLY A 135 37.44 13.10 -68.50
CA GLY A 135 37.98 13.81 -67.35
C GLY A 135 36.89 14.52 -66.55
N TYR A 136 36.00 15.28 -67.21
CA TYR A 136 34.88 15.95 -66.56
C TYR A 136 33.88 14.98 -65.92
N GLN A 137 33.57 13.88 -66.60
CA GLN A 137 32.68 12.84 -66.06
C GLN A 137 33.27 12.21 -64.79
N ASN A 138 34.56 11.89 -64.81
CA ASN A 138 35.26 11.34 -63.64
C ASN A 138 35.36 12.36 -62.50
N GLN A 139 35.61 13.63 -62.81
CA GLN A 139 35.65 14.70 -61.82
C GLN A 139 34.28 14.90 -61.15
N PHE A 140 33.20 14.89 -61.93
CA PHE A 140 31.84 14.97 -61.41
C PHE A 140 31.48 13.74 -60.55
N GLY A 141 31.85 12.53 -60.99
CA GLY A 141 31.68 11.32 -60.20
C GLY A 141 32.43 11.35 -58.87
N LEU A 142 33.68 11.85 -58.87
CA LEU A 142 34.46 12.04 -57.65
C LEU A 142 33.82 13.07 -56.71
N GLN A 143 33.33 14.19 -57.23
CA GLN A 143 32.65 15.21 -56.44
C GLN A 143 31.35 14.67 -55.84
N GLY A 144 30.58 13.89 -56.60
CA GLY A 144 29.39 13.19 -56.11
C GLY A 144 29.72 12.22 -54.97
N ASN A 145 30.79 11.43 -55.12
CA ASN A 145 31.26 10.52 -54.07
C ASN A 145 31.67 11.27 -52.79
N GLN A 146 32.34 12.42 -52.91
CA GLN A 146 32.70 13.26 -51.76
C GLN A 146 31.45 13.80 -51.05
N PHE A 147 30.44 14.23 -51.81
CA PHE A 147 29.17 14.70 -51.24
C PHE A 147 28.42 13.60 -50.50
N GLU A 148 28.30 12.41 -51.10
CA GLU A 148 27.66 11.27 -50.44
C GLU A 148 28.41 10.83 -49.17
N PHE A 149 29.75 10.85 -49.17
CA PHE A 149 30.54 10.60 -47.97
C PHE A 149 30.24 11.62 -46.87
N GLN A 150 30.26 12.93 -47.18
CA GLN A 150 29.96 13.99 -46.20
C GLN A 150 28.53 13.87 -45.63
N LYS A 151 27.57 13.54 -46.48
CA LYS A 151 26.17 13.31 -46.08
C LYS A 151 26.06 12.10 -45.15
N HIS A 152 26.74 11.00 -45.46
CA HIS A 152 26.75 9.80 -44.62
C HIS A 152 27.42 10.09 -43.26
N GLN A 153 28.56 10.80 -43.24
CA GLN A 153 29.20 11.23 -42.01
C GLN A 153 28.26 12.10 -41.16
N GLY A 154 27.62 13.11 -41.76
CA GLY A 154 26.67 13.96 -41.04
C GLY A 154 25.42 13.21 -40.55
N ALA A 155 25.02 12.12 -41.21
CA ALA A 155 23.95 11.26 -40.73
C ALA A 155 24.38 10.44 -39.50
N LEU A 156 25.58 9.85 -39.54
CA LEU A 156 26.18 9.14 -38.40
C LEU A 156 26.34 10.06 -37.18
N ASP A 157 26.86 11.27 -37.38
CA ASP A 157 27.07 12.23 -36.28
C ASP A 157 25.74 12.62 -35.62
N ARG A 158 24.69 12.84 -36.41
CA ARG A 158 23.34 13.13 -35.89
C ARG A 158 22.76 11.94 -35.13
N ASP A 159 22.90 10.72 -35.66
CA ASP A 159 22.41 9.51 -35.00
C ASP A 159 23.09 9.29 -33.64
N GLN A 160 24.41 9.47 -33.58
CA GLN A 160 25.18 9.41 -32.33
C GLN A 160 24.73 10.50 -31.34
N ALA A 161 24.57 11.74 -31.80
CA ALA A 161 24.12 12.85 -30.96
C ALA A 161 22.71 12.60 -30.38
N THR A 162 21.78 12.11 -31.21
CA THR A 162 20.42 11.76 -30.77
C THR A 162 20.44 10.59 -29.79
N GLY A 163 21.22 9.54 -30.04
CA GLY A 163 21.35 8.40 -29.13
C GLY A 163 21.93 8.78 -27.76
N LEU A 164 22.91 9.69 -27.72
CA LEU A 164 23.47 10.20 -26.46
C LEU A 164 22.47 11.07 -25.69
N LEU A 165 21.76 11.97 -26.39
CA LEU A 165 20.73 12.80 -25.78
C LEU A 165 19.62 11.95 -25.17
N GLN A 166 19.17 10.93 -25.89
CA GLN A 166 18.11 10.02 -25.44
C GLN A 166 18.53 9.25 -24.19
N LYS A 167 19.75 8.69 -24.15
CA LYS A 167 20.31 8.07 -22.94
C LYS A 167 20.40 9.03 -21.76
N ASN A 168 20.73 10.29 -22.00
CA ASN A 168 20.78 11.30 -20.94
C ASN A 168 19.38 11.58 -20.36
N ILE A 169 18.37 11.73 -21.23
CA ILE A 169 16.97 11.93 -20.83
C ILE A 169 16.48 10.71 -20.03
N GLU A 170 16.79 9.49 -20.46
CA GLU A 170 16.42 8.26 -19.76
C GLU A 170 17.05 8.18 -18.36
N ASN A 171 18.35 8.47 -18.25
CA ASN A 171 19.02 8.52 -16.95
C ASN A 171 18.41 9.59 -16.03
N GLN A 172 18.07 10.77 -16.55
CA GLN A 172 17.39 11.80 -15.76
C GLN A 172 16.00 11.34 -15.30
N ARG A 173 15.22 10.71 -16.19
CA ARG A 173 13.90 10.18 -15.84
C ARG A 173 13.98 9.07 -14.80
N PHE A 174 14.94 8.16 -14.94
CA PHE A 174 15.19 7.09 -13.98
C PHE A 174 15.57 7.65 -12.59
N LEU A 175 16.43 8.67 -12.55
CA LEU A 175 16.78 9.35 -11.30
C LEU A 175 15.57 10.06 -10.66
N GLN A 176 14.75 10.73 -11.46
CA GLN A 176 13.53 11.38 -10.97
C GLN A 176 12.52 10.36 -10.42
N ASP A 177 12.31 9.24 -11.11
CA ASP A 177 11.38 8.21 -10.65
C ASP A 177 11.87 7.58 -9.35
N ASN A 178 13.17 7.25 -9.25
CA ASN A 178 13.75 6.74 -8.00
C ASN A 178 13.60 7.73 -6.83
N GLN A 179 13.84 9.03 -7.04
CA GLN A 179 13.63 10.03 -6.00
C GLN A 179 12.17 10.10 -5.55
N GLN A 180 11.22 10.06 -6.48
CA GLN A 180 9.79 10.06 -6.17
C GLN A 180 9.35 8.78 -5.46
N GLN A 181 9.88 7.62 -5.85
CA GLN A 181 9.60 6.35 -5.17
C GLN A 181 10.15 6.37 -3.74
N PHE A 182 11.36 6.86 -3.55
CA PHE A 182 11.97 7.00 -2.22
C PHE A 182 11.14 7.93 -1.32
N ALA A 183 10.78 9.13 -1.79
CA ALA A 183 9.96 10.07 -1.03
C ALA A 183 8.57 9.51 -0.66
N ARG A 184 7.95 8.74 -1.57
CA ARG A 184 6.70 8.01 -1.28
C ARG A 184 6.88 6.96 -0.19
N GLY A 185 7.98 6.20 -0.26
CA GLY A 185 8.34 5.20 0.75
C GLY A 185 8.57 5.81 2.13
N GLU A 186 9.32 6.90 2.23
CA GLU A 186 9.54 7.62 3.49
C GLU A 186 8.23 8.14 4.08
N SER A 187 7.40 8.78 3.26
CA SER A 187 6.10 9.31 3.70
C SER A 187 5.16 8.21 4.19
N GLN A 188 5.20 7.02 3.60
CA GLN A 188 4.42 5.87 4.06
C GLN A 188 4.95 5.32 5.39
N LEU A 189 6.28 5.21 5.54
CA LEU A 189 6.89 4.78 6.78
C LEU A 189 6.55 5.75 7.93
N ASP A 190 6.65 7.05 7.69
CA ASP A 190 6.33 8.09 8.67
C ASP A 190 4.87 8.03 9.12
N ARG A 191 3.93 7.92 8.17
CA ARG A 191 2.50 7.71 8.50
C ARG A 191 2.28 6.46 9.34
N ASN A 192 2.91 5.34 8.99
CA ASN A 192 2.76 4.10 9.74
C ASN A 192 3.30 4.22 11.18
N GLN A 193 4.43 4.91 11.36
CA GLN A 193 4.99 5.18 12.68
C GLN A 193 4.08 6.10 13.50
N ALA A 194 3.59 7.19 12.89
CA ALA A 194 2.68 8.13 13.54
C ALA A 194 1.37 7.46 13.97
N THR A 195 0.74 6.67 13.09
CA THR A 195 -0.48 5.90 13.42
C THR A 195 -0.20 4.86 14.50
N GLY A 196 0.93 4.15 14.44
CA GLY A 196 1.31 3.17 15.47
C GLY A 196 1.53 3.78 16.84
N LEU A 197 2.14 4.96 16.92
CA LEU A 197 2.31 5.72 18.17
C LEU A 197 0.97 6.23 18.71
N LEU A 198 0.13 6.78 17.84
CA LEU A 198 -1.21 7.24 18.22
C LEU A 198 -2.05 6.09 18.78
N GLN A 199 -2.05 4.94 18.12
CA GLN A 199 -2.79 3.75 18.57
C GLN A 199 -2.32 3.31 19.96
N LYS A 200 -1.00 3.21 20.17
CA LYS A 200 -0.44 2.88 21.50
C LYS A 200 -0.86 3.87 22.58
N ASN A 201 -0.96 5.16 22.25
CA ASN A 201 -1.41 6.19 23.20
C ASN A 201 -2.89 6.01 23.55
N ILE A 202 -3.73 5.74 22.55
CA ILE A 202 -5.16 5.45 22.73
C ILE A 202 -5.33 4.21 23.61
N ASP A 203 -4.64 3.12 23.29
CA ASP A 203 -4.72 1.86 24.05
C ASP A 203 -4.27 2.04 25.51
N ALA A 204 -3.18 2.78 25.72
CA ALA A 204 -2.69 3.08 27.06
C ALA A 204 -3.70 3.92 27.87
N SER A 205 -4.31 4.92 27.23
CA SER A 205 -5.32 5.79 27.84
C SER A 205 -6.61 5.03 28.16
N ALA A 206 -7.06 4.14 27.25
CA ALA A 206 -8.20 3.26 27.45
C ALA A 206 -7.97 2.30 28.63
N ALA A 207 -6.80 1.66 28.69
CA ALA A 207 -6.44 0.77 29.79
C ALA A 207 -6.37 1.50 31.15
N GLN A 208 -5.92 2.76 31.15
CA GLN A 208 -5.92 3.58 32.37
C GLN A 208 -7.35 3.90 32.83
N LEU A 209 -8.25 4.25 31.91
CA LEU A 209 -9.65 4.52 32.22
C LEU A 209 -10.36 3.28 32.76
N GLU A 210 -10.13 2.11 32.15
CA GLU A 210 -10.69 0.84 32.61
C GLU A 210 -10.26 0.52 34.05
N LYS A 211 -8.97 0.69 34.37
CA LYS A 211 -8.46 0.50 35.74
C LYS A 211 -9.11 1.46 36.74
N GLN A 212 -9.36 2.71 36.37
CA GLN A 212 -10.05 3.67 37.23
C GLN A 212 -11.51 3.26 37.48
N GLN A 213 -12.22 2.80 36.46
CA GLN A 213 -13.60 2.33 36.58
C GLN A 213 -13.68 1.07 37.45
N LEU A 214 -12.80 0.09 37.25
CA LEU A 214 -12.72 -1.12 38.07
C LEU A 214 -12.44 -0.80 39.53
N PHE A 215 -11.53 0.14 39.79
CA PHE A 215 -11.23 0.57 41.15
C PHE A 215 -12.44 1.25 41.82
N SER A 216 -13.09 2.19 41.14
CA SER A 216 -14.26 2.88 41.66
C SER A 216 -15.44 1.93 41.89
N GLY A 217 -15.68 1.00 40.95
CA GLY A 217 -16.69 -0.05 41.10
C GLY A 217 -16.40 -0.95 42.30
N GLY A 218 -15.16 -1.41 42.44
CA GLY A 218 -14.74 -2.22 43.60
C GLY A 218 -14.86 -1.48 44.94
N GLN A 219 -14.64 -0.16 44.98
CA GLN A 219 -14.92 0.65 46.17
C GLN A 219 -16.41 0.74 46.45
N ALA A 220 -17.23 1.03 45.44
CA ALA A 220 -18.68 1.13 45.60
C ALA A 220 -19.31 -0.18 46.09
N ASP A 221 -18.81 -1.33 45.64
CA ASP A 221 -19.28 -2.65 46.09
C ASP A 221 -18.90 -2.91 47.55
N LYS A 222 -17.67 -2.57 47.96
CA LYS A 222 -17.24 -2.65 49.37
C LYS A 222 -18.09 -1.74 50.26
N ASP A 223 -18.35 -0.51 49.84
CA ASP A 223 -19.17 0.43 50.59
C ASP A 223 -20.62 -0.05 50.71
N ARG A 224 -21.18 -0.61 49.63
CA ARG A 224 -22.52 -1.20 49.65
C ARG A 224 -22.60 -2.39 50.61
N ALA A 225 -21.61 -3.27 50.59
CA ALA A 225 -21.53 -4.41 51.51
C ALA A 225 -21.39 -3.95 52.97
N ALA A 226 -20.56 -2.94 53.24
CA ALA A 226 -20.41 -2.36 54.57
C ALA A 226 -21.73 -1.78 55.09
N ARG A 227 -22.43 -0.97 54.29
CA ARG A 227 -23.74 -0.40 54.66
C ARG A 227 -24.80 -1.49 54.89
N ALA A 228 -24.80 -2.56 54.09
CA ALA A 228 -25.71 -3.69 54.29
C ALA A 228 -25.43 -4.42 55.63
N ASN A 229 -24.16 -4.61 55.98
CA ASN A 229 -23.77 -5.19 57.27
C ASN A 229 -24.14 -4.29 58.45
N GLU A 230 -23.94 -2.97 58.33
CA GLU A 230 -24.33 -1.99 59.35
C GLU A 230 -25.85 -1.96 59.56
N PHE A 231 -26.63 -1.99 58.48
CA PHE A 231 -28.08 -2.06 58.54
C PHE A 231 -28.55 -3.34 59.25
N THR A 232 -27.99 -4.49 58.86
CA THR A 232 -28.29 -5.79 59.48
C THR A 232 -27.99 -5.77 60.98
N GLN A 233 -26.81 -5.30 61.38
CA GLN A 233 -26.44 -5.16 62.80
C GLN A 233 -27.39 -4.23 63.56
N THR A 234 -27.79 -3.11 62.95
CA THR A 234 -28.72 -2.16 63.56
C THR A 234 -30.09 -2.80 63.79
N LEU A 235 -30.58 -3.56 62.81
CA LEU A 235 -31.86 -4.24 62.89
C LEU A 235 -31.84 -5.36 63.95
N THR A 236 -30.74 -6.12 64.03
CA THR A 236 -30.53 -7.09 65.12
C THR A 236 -30.55 -6.41 66.48
N LYS A 237 -29.79 -5.32 66.67
CA LYS A 237 -29.78 -4.57 67.95
C LYS A 237 -31.16 -4.03 68.33
N GLN A 238 -31.92 -3.51 67.37
CA GLN A 238 -33.28 -3.03 67.62
C GLN A 238 -34.21 -4.16 68.04
N ASN A 239 -34.14 -5.32 67.39
CA ASN A 239 -34.90 -6.50 67.78
C ASN A 239 -34.52 -6.97 69.19
N ASP A 240 -33.22 -7.07 69.48
CA ASP A 240 -32.73 -7.47 70.81
C ASP A 240 -33.23 -6.51 71.91
N GLN A 241 -33.20 -5.20 71.64
CA GLN A 241 -33.73 -4.18 72.55
C GLN A 241 -35.25 -4.32 72.76
N PHE A 242 -36.00 -4.58 71.70
CA PHE A 242 -37.45 -4.81 71.78
C PHE A 242 -37.78 -6.06 72.60
N PHE A 243 -37.07 -7.17 72.39
CA PHE A 243 -37.24 -8.38 73.19
C PHE A 243 -36.86 -8.18 74.65
N ALA A 244 -35.75 -7.48 74.93
CA ALA A 244 -35.35 -7.13 76.29
C ALA A 244 -36.41 -6.27 76.99
N GLN A 245 -36.98 -5.27 76.32
CA GLN A 245 -38.02 -4.41 76.88
C GLN A 245 -39.33 -5.18 77.14
N ASN A 246 -39.74 -6.06 76.23
CA ASN A 246 -40.92 -6.90 76.44
C ASN A 246 -40.75 -7.85 77.63
N ASN A 247 -39.57 -8.45 77.77
CA ASN A 247 -39.26 -9.29 78.94
C ASN A 247 -39.33 -8.48 80.23
N LEU A 248 -38.73 -7.28 80.28
CA LEU A 248 -38.82 -6.37 81.44
C LEU A 248 -40.28 -5.99 81.77
N ASN A 249 -41.09 -5.64 80.77
CA ASN A 249 -42.50 -5.31 80.96
C ASN A 249 -43.30 -6.50 81.52
N ARG A 250 -43.04 -7.71 81.02
CA ARG A 250 -43.67 -8.94 81.52
C ARG A 250 -43.28 -9.20 82.98
N ASP A 251 -42.01 -9.03 83.31
CA ASP A 251 -41.50 -9.23 84.66
C ASP A 251 -42.08 -8.18 85.63
N GLN A 252 -42.21 -6.92 85.20
CA GLN A 252 -42.90 -5.86 85.95
C GLN A 252 -44.38 -6.20 86.19
N LEU A 253 -45.12 -6.62 85.16
CA LEU A 253 -46.53 -7.02 85.30
C LEU A 253 -46.68 -8.19 86.28
N SER A 254 -45.81 -9.20 86.18
CA SER A 254 -45.77 -10.33 87.11
C SER A 254 -45.55 -9.85 88.55
N TRP A 255 -44.59 -8.95 88.77
CA TRP A 255 -44.34 -8.36 90.08
C TRP A 255 -45.54 -7.56 90.61
N THR A 256 -46.18 -6.74 89.78
CA THR A 256 -47.39 -5.99 90.16
C THR A 256 -48.54 -6.93 90.52
N MET A 257 -48.73 -8.03 89.77
CA MET A 257 -49.74 -9.04 90.09
C MET A 257 -49.45 -9.75 91.42
N GLN A 258 -48.19 -10.10 91.70
CA GLN A 258 -47.79 -10.71 92.97
C GLN A 258 -48.06 -9.76 94.15
N ASN A 259 -47.71 -8.48 94.01
CA ASN A 259 -48.00 -7.48 95.04
C ASN A 259 -49.50 -7.23 95.23
N ALA A 260 -50.27 -7.12 94.14
CA ALA A 260 -51.72 -6.96 94.22
C ALA A 260 -52.36 -8.16 94.93
N SER A 261 -51.91 -9.38 94.64
CA SER A 261 -52.34 -10.59 95.36
C SER A 261 -51.97 -10.54 96.85
N ALA A 262 -50.76 -10.09 97.20
CA ALA A 262 -50.34 -9.94 98.59
C ALA A 262 -51.20 -8.90 99.35
N VAL A 263 -51.51 -7.75 98.73
CA VAL A 263 -52.38 -6.72 99.31
C VAL A 263 -53.81 -7.23 99.49
N LEU A 264 -54.38 -7.90 98.49
CA LEU A 264 -55.73 -8.48 98.59
C LEU A 264 -55.80 -9.54 99.70
N ASN A 265 -54.79 -10.40 99.81
CA ASN A 265 -54.70 -11.36 100.91
C ASN A 265 -54.67 -10.64 102.26
N ASN A 266 -53.81 -9.63 102.43
CA ASN A 266 -53.70 -8.88 103.69
C ASN A 266 -55.00 -8.13 104.04
N ALA A 267 -55.63 -7.46 103.08
CA ALA A 267 -56.92 -6.79 103.28
C ALA A 267 -58.02 -7.79 103.68
N SER A 268 -58.04 -8.98 103.07
CA SER A 268 -59.02 -10.01 103.41
C SER A 268 -58.79 -10.57 104.81
N PHE A 269 -57.54 -10.76 105.22
CA PHE A 269 -57.19 -11.11 106.62
C PHE A 269 -57.60 -10.02 107.60
N SER A 270 -57.35 -8.74 107.29
CA SER A 270 -57.76 -7.61 108.13
C SER A 270 -59.27 -7.51 108.29
N ASN A 271 -60.03 -7.68 107.20
CA ASN A 271 -61.50 -7.70 107.24
C ASN A 271 -62.04 -8.89 108.05
N TYR A 272 -61.47 -10.08 107.88
CA TYR A 272 -61.80 -11.24 108.71
C TYR A 272 -61.56 -10.96 110.20
N ALA A 273 -60.39 -10.42 110.55
CA ALA A 273 -60.06 -10.05 111.93
C ALA A 273 -61.03 -9.00 112.49
N ALA A 274 -61.35 -7.96 111.72
CA ALA A 274 -62.28 -6.91 112.14
C ALA A 274 -63.70 -7.44 112.38
N MET A 275 -64.22 -8.31 111.49
CA MET A 275 -65.55 -8.91 111.69
C MET A 275 -65.57 -9.87 112.88
N MET A 276 -64.48 -10.61 113.12
CA MET A 276 -64.35 -11.47 114.30
C MET A 276 -64.37 -10.63 115.59
N THR A 277 -63.66 -9.51 115.64
CA THR A 277 -63.71 -8.55 116.76
C THR A 277 -65.12 -8.00 116.98
N GLN A 278 -65.84 -7.60 115.93
CA GLN A 278 -67.22 -7.11 116.06
C GLN A 278 -68.18 -8.17 116.65
N ILE A 279 -68.04 -9.45 116.28
CA ILE A 279 -68.84 -10.52 116.89
C ILE A 279 -68.48 -10.73 118.37
N LEU A 280 -67.19 -10.63 118.70
CA LEU A 280 -66.72 -10.73 120.08
C LEU A 280 -67.28 -9.60 120.95
N GLU A 281 -67.33 -8.37 120.42
CA GLU A 281 -67.79 -7.16 121.14
C GLU A 281 -69.32 -6.94 121.14
N GLY A 282 -70.06 -7.44 120.16
CA GLY A 282 -71.52 -7.28 120.09
C GLY A 282 -72.28 -8.05 121.18
N THR A 283 -73.40 -7.54 121.69
CA THR A 283 -74.26 -8.19 122.72
C THR A 283 -75.40 -9.04 122.13
N GLY A 284 -75.26 -9.50 120.88
CA GLY A 284 -76.29 -10.31 120.20
C GLY A 284 -76.36 -11.77 120.67
N PRO A 285 -77.55 -12.39 120.70
CA PRO A 285 -77.78 -13.72 121.28
C PRO A 285 -77.29 -14.94 120.46
N ASP A 286 -76.55 -14.78 119.35
CA ASP A 286 -76.11 -15.90 118.50
C ASP A 286 -74.69 -15.75 117.90
N LYS A 287 -73.71 -15.51 118.79
CA LYS A 287 -72.29 -15.34 118.41
C LYS A 287 -71.70 -16.57 117.71
N ALA A 288 -72.06 -17.77 118.17
CA ALA A 288 -71.48 -19.02 117.67
C ALA A 288 -71.82 -19.28 116.19
N ASN A 289 -73.07 -19.03 115.77
CA ASN A 289 -73.45 -19.16 114.37
C ASN A 289 -72.81 -18.09 113.49
N SER A 290 -72.62 -16.88 114.01
CA SER A 290 -71.99 -15.78 113.28
C SER A 290 -70.50 -16.07 112.98
N VAL A 291 -69.75 -16.64 113.94
CA VAL A 291 -68.37 -17.09 113.71
C VAL A 291 -68.31 -18.18 112.63
N LYS A 292 -69.20 -19.18 112.70
CA LYS A 292 -69.26 -20.24 111.68
C LYS A 292 -69.55 -19.69 110.29
N MET A 293 -70.43 -18.69 110.17
CA MET A 293 -70.76 -18.06 108.90
C MET A 293 -69.56 -17.30 108.30
N ILE A 294 -68.82 -16.56 109.12
CA ILE A 294 -67.61 -15.86 108.68
C ILE A 294 -66.52 -16.84 108.28
N ASN A 295 -66.27 -17.88 109.08
CA ASN A 295 -65.31 -18.94 108.74
C ASN A 295 -65.65 -19.58 107.39
N LYS A 296 -66.94 -19.89 107.19
CA LYS A 296 -67.44 -20.50 105.95
C LYS A 296 -67.26 -19.57 104.75
N LEU A 297 -67.37 -18.26 104.93
CA LEU A 297 -67.17 -17.27 103.88
C LEU A 297 -65.70 -17.16 103.46
N TYR A 298 -64.76 -17.11 104.42
CA TYR A 298 -63.35 -16.81 104.14
C TYR A 298 -62.48 -18.05 103.88
N PHE A 299 -62.76 -19.16 104.57
CA PHE A 299 -62.00 -20.43 104.46
C PHE A 299 -62.79 -21.52 103.74
N GLY A 300 -64.10 -21.32 103.50
CA GLY A 300 -64.96 -22.31 102.86
C GLY A 300 -65.37 -23.47 103.76
N ASN A 301 -65.08 -23.41 105.06
CA ASN A 301 -65.48 -24.38 106.09
C ASN A 301 -65.85 -23.67 107.39
N GLU A 302 -66.53 -24.37 108.30
CA GLU A 302 -67.04 -23.75 109.54
C GLU A 302 -65.99 -23.69 110.66
N ASP A 303 -64.94 -24.50 110.56
CA ASP A 303 -63.89 -24.64 111.57
C ASP A 303 -62.81 -23.56 111.48
N GLY A 304 -62.78 -22.78 110.39
CA GLY A 304 -61.81 -21.70 110.17
C GLY A 304 -60.38 -22.19 109.93
N THR A 305 -60.20 -23.48 109.65
CA THR A 305 -58.89 -24.11 109.40
C THR A 305 -58.66 -24.30 107.90
N GLY A 306 -57.54 -23.84 107.34
CA GLY A 306 -57.19 -24.10 105.94
C GLY A 306 -56.74 -22.85 105.20
N GLU A 307 -56.55 -22.98 103.88
CA GLU A 307 -56.16 -21.85 103.05
C GLU A 307 -57.33 -20.91 102.78
N PHE A 308 -57.04 -19.61 102.83
CA PHE A 308 -57.96 -18.55 102.43
C PHE A 308 -58.41 -18.78 100.97
N LYS A 309 -59.73 -18.82 100.71
CA LYS A 309 -60.25 -19.18 99.38
C LYS A 309 -60.06 -18.11 98.31
N LEU A 310 -59.65 -16.90 98.67
CA LEU A 310 -59.41 -15.81 97.72
C LEU A 310 -58.02 -15.93 97.07
N LYS A 311 -57.76 -17.04 96.37
CA LYS A 311 -56.55 -17.19 95.54
C LYS A 311 -56.82 -16.70 94.12
N LEU A 312 -56.18 -15.61 93.72
CA LEU A 312 -55.92 -15.35 92.31
C LEU A 312 -54.95 -16.43 91.82
N ALA A 313 -55.42 -17.36 90.99
CA ALA A 313 -54.54 -18.37 90.41
C ALA A 313 -53.41 -17.67 89.63
N PRO A 314 -52.13 -18.00 89.86
CA PRO A 314 -51.06 -17.50 89.01
C PRO A 314 -51.32 -18.03 87.59
N ASN A 315 -51.56 -17.12 86.65
CA ASN A 315 -51.72 -17.48 85.26
C ASN A 315 -50.36 -18.03 84.79
N SER A 316 -50.25 -19.35 84.61
CA SER A 316 -49.04 -20.00 84.14
C SER A 316 -48.82 -19.64 82.67
N LEU A 317 -48.21 -18.49 82.42
CA LEU A 317 -47.65 -18.17 81.11
C LEU A 317 -46.37 -19.00 80.96
N THR A 318 -46.53 -20.25 80.51
CA THR A 318 -45.41 -21.05 80.02
C THR A 318 -44.75 -20.31 78.86
N PRO A 319 -43.42 -20.07 78.90
CA PRO A 319 -42.73 -19.44 77.79
C PRO A 319 -42.80 -20.36 76.57
N VAL A 320 -43.37 -19.87 75.48
CA VAL A 320 -43.21 -20.50 74.16
C VAL A 320 -41.74 -20.34 73.80
N ALA A 321 -41.01 -21.47 73.79
CA ALA A 321 -39.62 -21.50 73.34
C ALA A 321 -39.58 -21.09 71.86
N GLY A 322 -38.93 -19.95 71.58
CA GLY A 322 -38.64 -19.51 70.22
C GLY A 322 -37.48 -20.32 69.65
N GLY A 323 -37.72 -20.95 68.50
CA GLY A 323 -36.68 -21.39 67.56
C GLY A 323 -36.39 -20.32 66.53
#